data_AF-A0A081R0A9-F1
#
_entry.id   AF-A0A081R0A9-F1
#
_cell.length_a   1.000
_cell.length_b   1.000
_cell.length_c   1.000
_cell.angle_alpha   90.00
_cell.angle_beta   90.00
_cell.angle_gamma   90.00
#
_symmetry.space_group_name_H-M   'P 1'
#
loop_
_entity.id
_entity.type
_entity.pdbx_description
1 polymer ?
#
loop_
_entity_poly.entity_id
_entity_poly.type
_entity_poly.pdbx_seq_one_letter_code
_entity_poly.pdbx_strand_id
1 'polypeptide(L)'
;MTLNIKEIQEQGGRLGDVLPRIELVRQLSNSLIIAKNNGADTFILSKQTAEGLAVIRDQMEQLHRELDGIAVYLLNCENFEELGYKSDDNTRYKKNDTSRI
;
A
#
# COMPACT_ATOMS: atom_id res chain seq x y z
N MET A 1 -2.07 15.61 -19.16
CA MET A 1 -1.76 14.39 -19.96
C MET A 1 -2.69 13.32 -19.42
N THR A 2 -3.70 12.92 -20.20
CA THR A 2 -4.78 12.03 -19.72
C THR A 2 -4.25 10.60 -19.60
N LEU A 3 -4.31 10.03 -18.40
CA LEU A 3 -3.91 8.65 -18.18
C LEU A 3 -4.94 7.68 -18.75
N ASN A 4 -4.48 6.71 -19.52
CA ASN A 4 -5.34 5.66 -20.07
C ASN A 4 -5.39 4.45 -19.12
N ILE A 5 -6.44 3.64 -19.22
CA ILE A 5 -6.67 2.45 -18.36
C ILE A 5 -5.44 1.53 -18.21
N LYS A 6 -4.57 1.43 -19.23
CA LYS A 6 -3.38 0.58 -19.18
C LYS A 6 -2.34 1.09 -18.18
N GLU A 7 -2.20 2.40 -18.04
CA GLU A 7 -1.28 3.02 -17.10
C GLU A 7 -1.70 2.78 -15.65
N ILE A 8 -3.00 2.77 -15.38
CA ILE A 8 -3.55 2.44 -14.05
C ILE A 8 -3.39 0.95 -13.76
N GLN A 9 -3.61 0.08 -14.75
CA GLN A 9 -3.34 -1.35 -14.62
C GLN A 9 -1.86 -1.64 -14.35
N GLU A 10 -0.95 -0.88 -14.97
CA GLU A 10 0.49 -0.98 -14.72
C GLU A 10 0.84 -0.59 -13.28
N GLN A 11 0.27 0.50 -12.74
CA GLN A 11 0.46 0.83 -11.33
C GLN A 11 -0.14 -0.22 -10.38
N GLY A 12 -1.29 -0.79 -10.74
CA GLY A 12 -1.90 -1.90 -9.99
C GLY A 12 -0.99 -3.14 -9.98
N GLY A 13 -0.33 -3.45 -11.09
CA GLY A 13 0.68 -4.50 -11.19
C GLY A 13 1.89 -4.23 -10.29
N ARG A 14 2.45 -3.01 -10.36
CA ARG A 14 3.57 -2.58 -9.51
C ARG A 14 3.22 -2.64 -8.02
N LEU A 15 2.00 -2.25 -7.65
CA LEU A 15 1.50 -2.39 -6.28
C LEU A 15 1.37 -3.88 -5.88
N GLY A 16 0.93 -4.73 -6.80
CA GLY A 16 0.91 -6.19 -6.63
C GLY A 16 2.28 -6.76 -6.31
N ASP A 17 3.35 -6.24 -6.89
CA ASP A 17 4.74 -6.68 -6.63
C ASP A 17 5.30 -6.19 -5.29
N VAL A 18 4.77 -5.10 -4.75
CA VAL A 18 5.14 -4.52 -3.43
C VAL A 18 4.59 -5.38 -2.28
N LEU A 19 3.38 -5.92 -2.41
CA LEU A 19 2.68 -6.66 -1.35
C LEU A 19 3.44 -7.91 -0.84
N PRO A 20 3.98 -8.80 -1.69
CA PRO A 20 4.78 -9.94 -1.25
C PRO A 20 6.01 -9.55 -0.42
N ARG A 21 6.66 -8.43 -0.77
CA ARG A 21 7.85 -7.94 -0.06
C ARG A 21 7.51 -7.41 1.33
N ILE A 22 6.35 -6.77 1.50
CA ILE A 22 5.82 -6.39 2.82
C ILE A 22 5.57 -7.64 3.67
N GLU A 23 4.97 -8.68 3.08
CA GLU A 23 4.71 -9.93 3.82
C GLU A 23 6.01 -10.64 4.23
N LEU A 24 7.06 -10.61 3.40
CA LEU A 24 8.39 -11.13 3.78
C LEU A 24 8.97 -10.41 5.01
N VAL A 25 8.87 -9.07 5.06
CA VAL A 25 9.29 -8.28 6.23
C VAL A 25 8.50 -8.67 7.47
N ARG A 26 7.18 -8.87 7.32
CA ARG A 26 6.30 -9.31 8.41
C ARG A 26 6.68 -10.69 8.94
N GLN A 27 6.93 -11.63 8.04
CA GLN A 27 7.31 -13.01 8.40
C GLN A 27 8.65 -13.05 9.13
N LEU A 28 9.67 -12.35 8.62
CA LEU A 28 10.98 -12.27 9.26
C LEU A 28 10.88 -11.67 10.67
N SER A 29 10.10 -10.60 10.82
CA SER A 29 9.86 -9.97 12.13
C SER A 29 9.19 -10.95 13.11
N ASN A 30 8.17 -11.68 12.66
CA ASN A 30 7.48 -12.67 13.47
C ASN A 30 8.39 -13.83 13.89
N SER A 31 9.25 -14.33 12.99
CA SER A 31 10.22 -15.39 13.28
C SER A 31 11.18 -14.98 14.40
N LEU A 32 11.67 -13.73 14.38
CA LEU A 32 12.55 -13.21 15.44
C LEU A 32 11.82 -13.09 16.79
N ILE A 33 10.56 -12.66 16.79
CA ILE A 33 9.73 -12.57 18.01
C ILE A 33 9.48 -13.97 18.59
N ILE A 34 9.15 -14.95 17.74
CA ILE A 34 8.93 -16.33 18.17
C ILE A 34 10.22 -16.93 18.74
N ALA A 35 11.37 -16.72 18.08
CA ALA A 35 12.67 -17.19 18.57
C ALA A 35 12.99 -16.61 19.96
N LYS A 36 12.73 -15.31 20.17
CA LYS A 36 12.85 -14.67 21.49
C LYS A 36 11.96 -15.33 22.53
N ASN A 37 10.68 -15.50 22.21
CA ASN A 37 9.70 -16.03 23.15
C ASN A 37 9.95 -17.50 23.53
N ASN A 38 10.56 -18.27 22.64
CA ASN A 38 10.94 -19.66 22.87
C ASN A 38 12.28 -19.82 23.59
N GLY A 39 12.90 -18.72 24.04
CA GLY A 39 14.15 -18.78 24.80
C GLY A 39 15.37 -19.14 23.96
N ALA A 40 15.41 -18.73 22.69
CA ALA A 40 16.61 -18.87 21.87
C ALA A 40 17.82 -18.24 22.57
N ASP A 41 19.01 -18.82 22.33
CA ASP A 41 20.26 -18.30 22.85
C ASP A 41 20.41 -16.79 22.59
N THR A 42 20.66 -16.03 23.64
CA THR A 42 20.63 -14.56 23.58
C THR A 42 21.69 -13.99 22.62
N PHE A 43 22.85 -14.63 22.50
CA PHE A 43 23.90 -14.18 21.60
C PHE A 43 23.53 -14.46 20.14
N ILE A 44 23.07 -15.67 19.84
CA ILE A 44 22.58 -16.04 18.50
C ILE A 44 21.40 -15.15 18.11
N LEU A 45 20.44 -14.97 19.01
CA LEU A 45 19.26 -14.13 18.77
C LEU A 45 19.66 -12.68 18.50
N SER A 46 20.56 -12.10 19.29
CA SER A 46 21.04 -10.74 19.09
C SER A 46 21.69 -10.56 17.71
N LYS A 47 22.52 -11.50 17.28
CA LYS A 47 23.13 -11.49 15.95
C LYS A 47 22.07 -11.58 14.84
N GLN A 48 21.15 -12.54 14.94
CA GLN A 48 20.08 -12.75 13.95
C GLN A 48 19.12 -11.55 13.88
N THR A 49 18.81 -10.93 15.02
CA THR A 49 18.00 -9.70 15.06
C THR A 49 18.72 -8.56 14.35
N ALA A 50 20.02 -8.37 14.56
CA ALA A 50 20.79 -7.32 13.89
C ALA A 50 20.82 -7.51 12.36
N GLU A 51 21.09 -8.74 11.90
CA GLU A 51 21.08 -9.11 10.47
C GLU A 51 19.68 -8.95 9.86
N GLY A 52 18.64 -9.44 10.56
CA GLY A 52 17.26 -9.33 10.11
C GLY A 52 16.78 -7.87 10.02
N LEU A 53 17.15 -7.02 10.99
CA LEU A 53 16.82 -5.60 10.96
C LEU A 53 17.49 -4.86 9.80
N ALA A 54 18.72 -5.24 9.43
CA ALA A 54 19.38 -4.66 8.26
C ALA A 54 18.61 -4.99 6.97
N VAL A 55 18.23 -6.25 6.78
CA VAL A 55 17.43 -6.69 5.63
C VAL A 55 16.07 -5.98 5.59
N ILE A 56 15.38 -5.90 6.74
CA ILE A 56 14.08 -5.21 6.85
C ILE A 56 14.23 -3.74 6.46
N ARG A 57 15.24 -3.04 6.99
CA ARG A 57 15.49 -1.62 6.67
C ARG A 57 15.68 -1.42 5.18
N ASP A 58 16.55 -2.22 4.55
CA ASP A 58 16.89 -2.06 3.14
C ASP A 58 15.67 -2.35 2.25
N GLN A 59 14.88 -3.37 2.57
CA GLN A 59 13.63 -3.68 1.88
C GLN A 59 12.57 -2.58 2.06
N MET A 60 12.42 -2.04 3.27
CA MET A 60 11.44 -1.00 3.57
C MET A 60 11.79 0.32 2.90
N GLU A 61 13.07 0.69 2.80
CA GLU A 61 13.50 1.88 2.07
C GLU A 61 13.15 1.78 0.58
N GLN A 62 13.40 0.62 -0.02
CA GLN A 62 13.04 0.37 -1.41
C GLN A 62 11.52 0.38 -1.61
N LEU A 63 10.75 -0.27 -0.72
CA LEU A 63 9.28 -0.29 -0.78
C LEU A 63 8.70 1.13 -0.67
N HIS A 64 9.26 1.95 0.23
CA HIS A 64 8.83 3.33 0.40
C HIS A 64 8.99 4.13 -0.90
N ARG A 65 10.14 4.01 -1.58
CA ARG A 65 10.38 4.71 -2.86
C ARG A 65 9.42 4.26 -3.96
N GLU A 66 9.13 2.96 -4.03
CA GLU A 66 8.20 2.43 -5.02
C GLU A 66 6.76 2.86 -4.76
N LEU A 67 6.31 2.81 -3.50
CA LEU A 67 4.99 3.29 -3.08
C LEU A 67 4.83 4.79 -3.29
N ASP A 68 5.84 5.58 -2.96
CA ASP A 68 5.84 7.03 -3.21
C ASP A 68 5.72 7.32 -4.71
N GLY A 69 6.46 6.59 -5.55
CA GLY A 69 6.35 6.69 -7.01
C GLY A 69 4.95 6.35 -7.54
N ILE A 70 4.32 5.29 -7.01
CA ILE A 70 2.93 4.93 -7.34
C ILE A 70 1.97 6.03 -6.89
N ALA A 71 2.13 6.54 -5.66
CA ALA A 71 1.27 7.57 -5.08
C ALA A 71 1.35 8.89 -5.85
N VAL A 72 2.57 9.36 -6.18
CA VAL A 72 2.80 10.56 -7.01
C VAL A 72 2.13 10.40 -8.37
N TYR A 73 2.24 9.23 -8.99
CA TYR A 73 1.61 8.96 -10.28
C TYR A 73 0.09 9.01 -10.18
N LEU A 74 -0.50 8.37 -9.16
CA LEU A 74 -1.94 8.31 -8.95
C LEU A 74 -2.56 9.66 -8.53
N LEU A 75 -1.87 10.46 -7.72
CA LEU A 75 -2.36 11.77 -7.28
C LEU A 75 -2.38 12.82 -8.39
N ASN A 76 -1.48 12.69 -9.37
CA ASN A 76 -1.44 13.55 -10.54
C ASN A 76 -2.34 13.04 -11.69
N CYS A 77 -3.19 12.03 -11.43
CA CYS A 77 -4.22 11.57 -12.37
C CYS A 77 -5.35 12.60 -12.48
N GLU A 78 -5.53 13.20 -13.66
CA GLU A 78 -6.63 14.15 -13.91
C GLU A 78 -7.93 13.46 -14.40
N ASN A 79 -7.96 12.15 -14.66
CA ASN A 79 -9.12 11.50 -15.30
C ASN A 79 -9.59 10.22 -14.58
N PHE A 80 -10.53 10.38 -13.64
CA PHE A 80 -11.17 9.27 -12.91
C PHE A 80 -12.47 8.76 -13.58
N GLU A 81 -13.01 9.46 -14.57
CA GLU A 81 -14.28 9.10 -15.23
C GLU A 81 -14.18 7.82 -16.10
N GLU A 82 -13.00 7.45 -16.57
CA GLU A 82 -12.79 6.24 -17.39
C GLU A 82 -12.62 4.93 -16.60
N LEU A 83 -12.56 4.98 -15.27
CA LEU A 83 -12.39 3.80 -14.42
C LEU A 83 -13.67 3.00 -14.18
N GLY A 84 -14.78 3.39 -14.81
CA GLY A 84 -16.08 2.75 -14.58
C GLY A 84 -16.65 3.01 -13.18
N TYR A 85 -16.04 3.91 -12.40
CA TYR A 85 -16.61 4.41 -11.16
C TYR A 85 -17.74 5.38 -11.54
N LYS A 86 -18.95 4.86 -11.68
CA LYS A 86 -20.13 5.72 -11.65
C LYS A 86 -20.13 6.34 -10.25
N SER A 87 -19.90 7.66 -10.16
CA SER A 87 -20.37 8.41 -9.01
C SER A 87 -21.84 8.02 -8.85
N ASP A 88 -22.19 7.40 -7.73
CA ASP A 88 -23.59 7.26 -7.36
C ASP A 88 -24.09 8.69 -7.07
N ASP A 89 -24.45 9.41 -8.14
CA ASP A 89 -25.16 10.70 -8.12
C ASP A 89 -26.60 10.47 -7.63
N ASN A 90 -26.72 9.88 -6.45
CA ASN A 90 -27.96 9.80 -5.71
C ASN A 90 -27.70 9.97 -4.23
N THR A 91 -27.07 11.06 -3.83
CA THR A 91 -27.47 11.69 -2.57
C THR A 91 -27.20 13.18 -2.58
N ARG A 92 -28.29 13.94 -2.39
CA ARG A 92 -28.38 15.38 -2.08
C ARG A 92 -28.47 16.31 -3.28
N TYR A 93 -29.69 16.46 -3.79
CA TYR A 93 -30.40 17.75 -3.81
C TYR A 93 -31.89 17.50 -4.11
N LYS A 94 -32.65 17.00 -3.12
CA LYS A 94 -34.08 17.35 -3.07
C LYS A 94 -34.16 18.77 -2.50
N LYS A 95 -33.99 19.74 -3.40
CA LYS A 95 -34.29 21.14 -3.15
C LYS A 95 -35.82 21.25 -3.08
N ASN A 96 -36.30 21.49 -1.88
CA ASN A 96 -37.53 22.19 -1.49
C ASN A 96 -38.59 22.38 -2.59
N ASP A 97 -39.71 21.67 -2.47
CA ASP A 97 -41.02 22.22 -2.88
C ASP A 97 -41.92 22.26 -1.64
N THR A 98 -41.66 23.27 -0.81
CA THR A 98 -42.65 23.83 0.11
C THR A 98 -43.22 25.07 -0.56
N SER A 99 -44.29 24.93 -1.34
CA SER A 99 -45.24 25.98 -1.71
C SER A 99 -46.45 25.31 -2.36
N ARG A 100 -47.64 25.34 -1.71
CA ARG A 100 -48.78 26.21 -2.11
C ARG A 100 -49.06 26.05 -3.61
N ILE A 101 -50.15 25.41 -4.02
CA ILE A 101 -51.55 25.86 -3.87
C ILE A 101 -52.49 24.65 -3.76
#